data_AF-I3YCA0-F1
#
_entry.id   AF-I3YCA0-F1
#
_cell.length_a   1.000
_cell.length_b   1.000
_cell.length_c   1.000
_cell.angle_alpha   90.00
_cell.angle_beta   90.00
_cell.angle_gamma   90.00
#
_symmetry.space_group_name_H-M   'P 1'
#
loop_
_entity.id
_entity.type
_entity.pdbx_description
1 polymer ?
#
loop_
_entity_poly.entity_id
_entity_poly.type
_entity_poly.pdbx_seq_one_letter_code
_entity_poly.pdbx_strand_id
1 'polypeptide(L)'
;MSGSMEFLLWTKGPMFDIALAIFAIGLFARLAEILLLGRKPNYAEPRAGEWLPGLRTVFTRTIADPGTFQRASFNVVVGWVWHIGFLIALLLFVPHAELIKGLFGIAWPALPNPVVDLVTAITLIALVATLVHRLTHPVKQRISTIEDYLVWTVVFLVVLTGYLAYHRLVNPYPMALGMHILMAEIFLIILPFTKLTHIFTTFVARWYNGAAFGRKGVQS
;
A
#
# COMPACT_ATOMS: atom_id res chain seq x y z
N MET A 1 3.39 -9.01 -34.87
CA MET A 1 2.36 -8.19 -34.18
C MET A 1 2.94 -6.79 -34.02
N SER A 2 2.20 -5.74 -33.63
CA SER A 2 2.87 -4.45 -33.36
C SER A 2 3.70 -4.57 -32.08
N GLY A 3 4.86 -3.91 -32.00
CA GLY A 3 5.75 -4.00 -30.83
C GLY A 3 5.04 -3.65 -29.51
N SER A 4 4.06 -2.74 -29.53
CA SER A 4 3.24 -2.41 -28.36
C SER A 4 2.34 -3.55 -27.89
N MET A 5 1.86 -4.40 -28.81
CA MET A 5 1.02 -5.55 -28.47
C MET A 5 1.87 -6.69 -27.90
N GLU A 6 3.06 -6.90 -28.45
CA GLU A 6 4.05 -7.85 -27.91
C GLU A 6 4.48 -7.44 -26.49
N PHE A 7 4.72 -6.15 -26.26
CA PHE A 7 4.99 -5.61 -24.93
C PHE A 7 3.83 -5.84 -23.93
N LEU A 8 2.59 -5.58 -24.36
CA LEU A 8 1.42 -5.85 -23.52
C LEU A 8 1.28 -7.34 -23.19
N LEU A 9 1.54 -8.23 -24.14
CA LEU A 9 1.47 -9.68 -23.93
C LEU A 9 2.55 -10.18 -22.98
N TRP A 10 3.76 -9.62 -23.06
CA TRP A 10 4.84 -9.93 -22.15
C TRP A 10 4.54 -9.48 -20.71
N THR A 11 4.07 -8.24 -20.53
CA THR A 11 3.66 -7.71 -19.22
C THR A 11 2.56 -8.56 -18.62
N LYS A 12 1.37 -8.62 -19.25
CA LYS A 12 0.21 -9.36 -18.71
C LYS A 12 0.37 -10.89 -18.59
N GLY A 13 1.48 -11.46 -19.06
CA GLY A 13 1.75 -12.89 -19.08
C GLY A 13 3.02 -13.22 -18.30
N PRO A 14 4.14 -13.55 -18.97
CA PRO A 14 5.35 -14.00 -18.29
C PRO A 14 5.88 -13.07 -17.20
N MET A 15 5.85 -11.74 -17.42
CA MET A 15 6.36 -10.79 -16.42
C MET A 15 5.45 -10.71 -15.19
N PHE A 16 4.12 -10.74 -15.40
CA PHE A 16 3.15 -10.79 -14.32
C PHE A 16 3.33 -12.03 -13.43
N ASP A 17 3.54 -13.21 -14.04
CA ASP A 17 3.80 -14.45 -13.30
C ASP A 17 5.07 -14.35 -12.44
N ILE A 18 6.14 -13.79 -13.01
CA ILE A 18 7.41 -13.55 -12.28
C ILE A 18 7.18 -12.58 -11.12
N ALA A 19 6.49 -11.47 -11.36
CA ALA A 19 6.23 -10.47 -10.35
C ALA A 19 5.40 -11.04 -9.18
N LEU A 20 4.37 -11.83 -9.50
CA LEU A 20 3.53 -12.48 -8.51
C LEU A 20 4.31 -13.52 -7.69
N ALA A 21 5.18 -14.31 -8.33
CA ALA A 21 6.04 -15.27 -7.64
C ALA A 21 7.01 -14.58 -6.67
N ILE A 22 7.70 -13.53 -7.12
CA ILE A 22 8.62 -12.75 -6.27
C ILE A 22 7.87 -12.12 -5.09
N PHE A 23 6.70 -11.51 -5.36
CA PHE A 23 5.86 -10.94 -4.32
C PHE A 23 5.44 -11.98 -3.28
N ALA A 24 4.91 -13.13 -3.72
CA ALA A 24 4.39 -14.16 -2.82
C ALA A 24 5.51 -14.77 -1.96
N ILE A 25 6.63 -15.16 -2.58
CA ILE A 25 7.78 -15.75 -1.89
C ILE A 25 8.42 -14.72 -0.95
N GLY A 26 8.65 -13.50 -1.44
CA GLY A 26 9.26 -12.42 -0.66
C GLY A 26 8.40 -12.03 0.54
N LEU A 27 7.09 -11.88 0.36
CA LEU A 27 6.16 -11.55 1.43
C LEU A 27 6.09 -12.67 2.48
N PHE A 28 6.00 -13.92 2.03
CA PHE A 28 6.01 -15.07 2.94
C PHE A 28 7.30 -15.12 3.75
N ALA A 29 8.46 -15.00 3.11
CA ALA A 29 9.76 -14.98 3.78
C ALA A 29 9.86 -13.84 4.80
N ARG A 30 9.41 -12.63 4.44
CA ARG A 30 9.44 -11.46 5.31
C ARG A 30 8.53 -11.61 6.53
N LEU A 31 7.32 -12.13 6.35
CA LEU A 31 6.41 -12.39 7.46
C LEU A 31 6.92 -13.55 8.34
N ALA A 32 7.46 -14.61 7.74
CA ALA A 32 8.07 -15.71 8.47
C ALA A 32 9.26 -15.24 9.29
N GLU A 33 10.16 -14.42 8.74
CA GLU A 33 11.28 -13.81 9.47
C GLU A 33 10.80 -13.06 10.72
N ILE A 34 9.80 -12.18 10.57
CA ILE A 34 9.24 -11.40 11.68
C ILE A 34 8.67 -12.30 12.78
N LEU A 35 8.02 -13.41 12.41
CA LEU A 35 7.41 -14.35 13.35
C LEU A 35 8.46 -15.29 13.99
N LEU A 36 9.46 -15.73 13.22
CA LEU A 36 10.48 -16.70 13.63
C LEU A 36 11.62 -16.08 14.46
N LEU A 37 11.97 -14.81 14.22
CA LEU A 37 12.95 -14.08 15.06
C LEU A 37 12.58 -14.14 16.55
N GLY A 38 11.30 -14.38 16.85
CA GLY A 38 10.83 -14.58 18.21
C GLY A 38 11.07 -13.34 19.07
N ARG A 39 10.80 -13.47 20.37
CA ARG A 39 11.02 -12.38 21.31
C ARG A 39 11.60 -12.91 22.59
N LYS A 40 12.32 -12.05 23.31
CA LYS A 40 12.81 -12.38 24.64
C LYS A 40 11.61 -12.75 25.53
N PRO A 41 11.70 -13.85 26.29
CA PRO A 41 10.64 -14.23 27.21
C PRO A 41 10.37 -13.09 28.19
N ASN A 42 9.10 -12.76 28.36
CA ASN A 42 8.65 -11.80 29.36
C ASN A 42 8.36 -12.55 30.66
N TYR A 43 9.28 -12.47 31.62
CA TYR A 43 9.17 -13.13 32.92
C TYR A 43 8.18 -12.46 33.89
N ALA A 44 7.62 -11.30 33.53
CA ALA A 44 6.58 -10.68 34.35
C ALA A 44 5.28 -11.48 34.26
N GLU A 45 4.66 -11.70 35.43
CA GLU A 45 3.33 -12.30 35.52
C GLU A 45 2.30 -11.50 34.69
N PRO A 46 1.45 -12.18 33.90
CA PRO A 46 0.35 -11.50 33.22
C PRO A 46 -0.60 -10.89 34.26
N ARG A 47 -0.87 -9.59 34.13
CA ARG A 47 -1.86 -8.88 34.97
C ARG A 47 -3.26 -8.89 34.37
N ALA A 48 -3.37 -9.09 33.05
CA ALA A 48 -4.63 -9.23 32.31
C ALA A 48 -4.40 -9.98 30.98
N GLY A 49 -5.45 -10.08 30.16
CA GLY A 49 -5.42 -10.80 28.88
C GLY A 49 -4.73 -10.03 27.74
N GLU A 50 -4.19 -10.77 26.76
CA GLU A 50 -3.41 -10.22 25.64
C GLU A 50 -4.22 -10.11 24.36
N TRP A 51 -5.02 -11.14 24.05
CA TRP A 51 -5.70 -11.28 22.76
C TRP A 51 -6.73 -10.19 22.48
N LEU A 52 -7.64 -9.93 23.42
CA LEU A 52 -8.69 -8.94 23.23
C LEU A 52 -8.14 -7.51 23.13
N PRO A 53 -7.20 -7.06 24.01
CA PRO A 53 -6.54 -5.78 23.82
C PRO A 53 -5.77 -5.68 22.50
N GLY A 54 -5.09 -6.75 22.08
CA GLY A 54 -4.41 -6.81 20.78
C GLY A 54 -5.37 -6.56 19.62
N LEU A 55 -6.47 -7.33 19.54
CA LEU A 55 -7.49 -7.17 18.50
C LEU A 55 -8.13 -5.78 18.53
N ARG A 56 -8.44 -5.25 19.72
CA ARG A 56 -9.00 -3.91 19.88
C ARG A 56 -8.07 -2.86 19.28
N THR A 57 -6.77 -2.91 19.60
CA THR A 57 -5.77 -1.95 19.12
C THR A 57 -5.63 -1.94 17.60
N VAL A 58 -5.81 -3.08 16.92
CA VAL A 58 -5.78 -3.14 15.45
C VAL A 58 -6.78 -2.17 14.83
N PHE A 59 -7.99 -2.11 15.39
CA PHE A 59 -9.07 -1.26 14.89
C PHE A 59 -9.02 0.15 15.48
N THR A 60 -8.80 0.29 16.80
CA THR A 60 -8.88 1.59 17.48
C THR A 60 -7.71 2.52 17.18
N ARG A 61 -6.50 1.98 16.96
CA ARG A 61 -5.30 2.78 16.66
C ARG A 61 -5.12 3.07 15.17
N THR A 62 -6.24 3.10 14.44
CA THR A 62 -6.28 3.53 13.04
C THR A 62 -6.35 5.04 12.91
N ILE A 63 -7.08 5.71 13.80
CA ILE A 63 -7.24 7.17 13.81
C ILE A 63 -6.09 7.78 14.63
N ALA A 64 -5.53 8.88 14.12
CA ALA A 64 -4.47 9.61 14.83
C ALA A 64 -5.00 10.21 16.14
N ASP A 65 -4.21 10.13 17.21
CA ASP A 65 -4.53 10.79 18.48
C ASP A 65 -4.45 12.33 18.32
N PRO A 66 -5.14 13.10 19.19
CA PRO A 66 -5.17 14.56 19.08
C PRO A 66 -3.78 15.20 19.11
N GLY A 67 -2.84 14.66 19.88
CA GLY A 67 -1.48 15.20 19.98
C GLY A 67 -0.69 15.03 18.69
N THR A 68 -0.76 13.84 18.09
CA THR A 68 -0.19 13.58 16.76
C THR A 68 -0.85 14.45 15.70
N PHE A 69 -2.19 14.56 15.72
CA PHE A 69 -2.91 15.37 14.73
C PHE A 69 -2.52 16.85 14.82
N GLN A 70 -2.39 17.42 16.02
CA GLN A 70 -1.98 18.81 16.19
C GLN A 70 -0.56 19.07 15.65
N ARG A 71 0.37 18.12 15.81
CA ARG A 71 1.77 18.28 15.39
C ARG A 71 2.02 17.98 13.92
N ALA A 72 1.18 17.13 13.31
CA ALA A 72 1.43 16.56 11.99
C ALA A 72 0.15 16.47 11.14
N SER A 73 -0.77 17.41 11.30
CA SER A 73 -2.09 17.43 10.64
C SER A 73 -2.01 17.20 9.14
N PHE A 74 -1.09 17.89 8.45
CA PHE A 74 -0.86 17.69 7.01
C PHE A 74 -0.56 16.23 6.67
N ASN A 75 0.32 15.57 7.43
CA ASN A 75 0.71 14.19 7.18
C ASN A 75 -0.45 13.23 7.41
N VAL A 76 -1.25 13.48 8.45
CA VAL A 76 -2.41 12.67 8.76
C VAL A 76 -3.46 12.81 7.66
N VAL A 77 -3.87 14.05 7.34
CA VAL A 77 -4.94 14.30 6.38
C VAL A 77 -4.55 13.85 4.98
N VAL A 78 -3.41 14.34 4.47
CA VAL A 78 -2.97 13.99 3.10
C VAL A 78 -2.65 12.49 3.02
N GLY A 79 -2.07 11.93 4.09
CA GLY A 79 -1.88 10.49 4.24
C GLY A 79 -3.18 9.72 4.04
N TRP A 80 -4.23 10.07 4.78
CA TRP A 80 -5.55 9.44 4.64
C TRP A 80 -6.15 9.60 3.24
N VAL A 81 -6.08 10.80 2.66
CA VAL A 81 -6.62 11.10 1.34
C VAL A 81 -6.02 10.18 0.28
N TRP A 82 -4.69 10.08 0.21
CA TRP A 82 -4.08 9.27 -0.84
C TRP A 82 -4.24 7.76 -0.58
N HIS A 83 -4.20 7.28 0.68
CA HIS A 83 -4.40 5.85 0.96
C HIS A 83 -5.83 5.41 0.64
N ILE A 84 -6.85 6.17 1.06
CA ILE A 84 -8.25 5.87 0.74
C ILE A 84 -8.43 5.91 -0.77
N GLY A 85 -7.90 6.95 -1.43
CA GLY A 85 -8.05 7.08 -2.88
C GLY A 85 -7.34 5.97 -3.66
N PHE A 86 -6.14 5.56 -3.23
CA PHE A 86 -5.44 4.39 -3.78
C PHE A 86 -6.24 3.11 -3.61
N LEU A 87 -6.81 2.87 -2.43
CA LEU A 87 -7.64 1.68 -2.16
C LEU A 87 -8.93 1.68 -2.98
N ILE A 88 -9.56 2.85 -3.18
CA ILE A 88 -10.73 2.98 -4.05
C ILE A 88 -10.35 2.65 -5.50
N ALA A 89 -9.24 3.20 -6.00
CA ALA A 89 -8.78 2.93 -7.36
C ALA A 89 -8.39 1.45 -7.56
N LEU A 90 -7.75 0.84 -6.58
CA LEU A 90 -7.33 -0.56 -6.63
C LEU A 90 -8.49 -1.54 -6.49
N LEU A 91 -9.41 -1.31 -5.56
CA LEU A 91 -10.45 -2.30 -5.24
C LEU A 91 -11.76 -2.00 -5.96
N LEU A 92 -12.14 -0.73 -6.12
CA LEU A 92 -13.48 -0.35 -6.60
C LEU A 92 -13.50 0.09 -8.06
N PHE A 93 -12.39 -0.04 -8.79
CA PHE A 93 -12.36 0.20 -10.23
C PHE A 93 -12.64 -1.09 -11.01
N VAL A 94 -13.51 -1.01 -12.04
CA VAL A 94 -13.99 -2.18 -12.80
C VAL A 94 -12.85 -3.08 -13.31
N PRO A 95 -11.80 -2.57 -13.98
CA PRO A 95 -10.71 -3.42 -14.47
C PRO A 95 -9.97 -4.19 -13.38
N HIS A 96 -9.79 -3.60 -12.20
CA HIS A 96 -9.12 -4.27 -11.08
C HIS A 96 -10.04 -5.30 -10.40
N ALA A 97 -11.34 -4.99 -10.25
CA ALA A 97 -12.31 -5.96 -9.73
C ALA A 97 -12.40 -7.20 -10.64
N GLU A 98 -12.40 -7.02 -11.96
CA GLU A 98 -12.38 -8.14 -12.92
C GLU A 98 -11.04 -8.90 -12.91
N LEU A 99 -9.90 -8.22 -12.72
CA LEU A 99 -8.61 -8.89 -12.53
C LEU A 99 -8.64 -9.78 -11.27
N ILE A 100 -9.14 -9.27 -10.15
CA ILE A 100 -9.24 -10.01 -8.88
C ILE A 100 -10.19 -11.20 -9.02
N LYS A 101 -11.31 -11.02 -9.72
CA LYS A 101 -12.23 -12.12 -10.06
C LYS A 101 -11.56 -13.18 -10.92
N GLY A 102 -10.73 -12.78 -11.89
CA GLY A 102 -9.95 -13.71 -12.72
C GLY A 102 -8.95 -14.53 -11.91
N LEU A 103 -8.36 -13.96 -10.86
CA LEU A 103 -7.35 -14.63 -10.03
C LEU A 103 -7.95 -15.48 -8.90
N PHE A 104 -8.98 -14.99 -8.22
CA PHE A 104 -9.52 -15.59 -7.00
C PHE A 104 -10.96 -16.09 -7.11
N GLY A 105 -11.66 -15.80 -8.21
CA GLY A 105 -13.08 -16.10 -8.37
C GLY A 105 -14.03 -15.22 -7.53
N ILE A 106 -13.50 -14.22 -6.82
CA ILE A 106 -14.26 -13.32 -5.95
C ILE A 106 -14.46 -11.97 -6.65
N ALA A 107 -15.67 -11.43 -6.57
CA ALA A 107 -16.00 -10.12 -7.13
C ALA A 107 -16.92 -9.34 -6.20
N TRP A 108 -16.92 -8.03 -6.36
CA TRP A 108 -17.83 -7.11 -5.69
C TRP A 108 -18.21 -5.97 -6.65
N PRO A 109 -19.29 -5.22 -6.38
CA PRO A 109 -19.68 -4.09 -7.20
C PRO A 109 -18.59 -3.00 -7.22
N ALA A 110 -18.19 -2.60 -8.43
CA ALA A 110 -17.31 -1.44 -8.64
C ALA A 110 -18.09 -0.13 -8.49
N LEU A 111 -17.36 0.97 -8.26
CA LEU A 111 -17.93 2.32 -8.28
C LEU A 111 -18.07 2.86 -9.70
N PRO A 112 -18.95 3.86 -9.92
CA PRO A 112 -19.04 4.54 -11.21
C PRO A 112 -17.69 5.14 -11.63
N ASN A 113 -17.33 4.96 -12.91
CA ASN A 113 -16.03 5.42 -13.42
C ASN A 113 -15.72 6.90 -13.10
N PRO A 114 -16.65 7.88 -13.21
CA PRO A 114 -16.37 9.27 -12.87
C PRO A 114 -15.97 9.49 -11.40
N VAL A 115 -16.49 8.65 -10.48
CA VAL A 115 -16.14 8.73 -9.05
C VAL A 115 -14.71 8.26 -8.84
N VAL A 116 -14.37 7.08 -9.39
CA VAL A 116 -13.01 6.54 -9.29
C VAL A 116 -12.00 7.47 -9.95
N ASP A 117 -12.37 8.05 -11.08
CA ASP A 117 -11.55 8.99 -11.82
C ASP A 117 -11.22 10.25 -11.01
N LEU A 118 -12.23 10.92 -10.45
CA LEU A 118 -12.04 12.07 -9.57
C LEU A 118 -11.18 11.73 -8.34
N VAL A 119 -11.45 10.59 -7.70
CA VAL A 119 -10.68 10.11 -6.55
C VAL A 119 -9.22 9.84 -6.95
N THR A 120 -8.97 9.29 -8.12
CA THR A 120 -7.63 9.04 -8.66
C THR A 120 -6.89 10.34 -8.92
N ALA A 121 -7.55 11.34 -9.51
CA ALA A 121 -6.98 12.67 -9.72
C ALA A 121 -6.59 13.35 -8.38
N ILE A 122 -7.48 13.29 -7.38
CA ILE A 122 -7.20 13.79 -6.02
C ILE A 122 -6.01 13.04 -5.40
N THR A 123 -5.94 11.72 -5.59
CA THR A 123 -4.83 10.88 -5.10
C THR A 123 -3.49 11.31 -5.71
N LEU A 124 -3.45 11.59 -7.01
CA LEU A 124 -2.24 12.08 -7.68
C LEU A 124 -1.79 13.43 -7.11
N ILE A 125 -2.73 14.36 -6.93
CA ILE A 125 -2.44 15.66 -6.32
C ILE A 125 -1.93 15.49 -4.88
N ALA A 126 -2.56 14.63 -4.09
CA ALA A 126 -2.14 14.34 -2.72
C ALA A 126 -0.73 13.73 -2.68
N LEU A 127 -0.40 12.79 -3.57
CA LEU A 127 0.94 12.20 -3.68
C LEU A 127 1.98 13.28 -4.02
N VAL A 128 1.72 14.16 -4.97
CA VAL A 128 2.61 15.30 -5.27
C VAL A 128 2.76 16.22 -4.05
N ALA A 129 1.66 16.54 -3.36
CA ALA A 129 1.69 17.35 -2.15
C ALA A 129 2.54 16.71 -1.03
N THR A 130 2.47 15.38 -0.85
CA THR A 130 3.32 14.69 0.13
C THR A 130 4.81 14.76 -0.24
N LEU A 131 5.15 14.66 -1.54
CA LEU A 131 6.53 14.78 -2.00
C LEU A 131 7.04 16.21 -1.77
N VAL A 132 6.28 17.22 -2.21
CA VAL A 132 6.65 18.63 -2.01
C VAL A 132 6.87 18.91 -0.53
N HIS A 133 5.95 18.50 0.35
CA HIS A 133 6.13 18.67 1.79
C HIS A 133 7.35 17.92 2.32
N ARG A 134 7.68 16.73 1.79
CA ARG A 134 8.88 16.00 2.20
C ARG A 134 10.16 16.75 1.80
N LEU A 135 10.15 17.32 0.59
CA LEU A 135 11.27 18.06 0.02
C LEU A 135 11.44 19.47 0.59
N THR A 136 10.42 20.08 1.20
CA THR A 136 10.52 21.44 1.76
C THR A 136 10.64 21.46 3.27
N HIS A 137 10.16 20.42 3.97
CA HIS A 137 10.16 20.41 5.43
C HIS A 137 11.52 19.93 5.98
N PRO A 138 12.25 20.75 6.78
CA PRO A 138 13.65 20.49 7.15
C PRO A 138 13.83 19.20 7.93
N VAL A 139 12.92 18.89 8.86
CA VAL A 139 12.95 17.63 9.61
C VAL A 139 12.77 16.42 8.70
N LYS A 140 11.85 16.50 7.73
CA LYS A 140 11.57 15.38 6.83
C LYS A 140 12.72 15.11 5.88
N GLN A 141 13.36 16.14 5.34
CA GLN A 141 14.55 15.98 4.51
C GLN A 141 15.64 15.20 5.26
N ARG A 142 15.88 15.53 6.54
CA ARG A 142 16.92 14.90 7.36
C ARG A 142 16.65 13.43 7.70
N ILE A 143 15.38 13.02 7.78
CA ILE A 143 14.99 11.64 8.10
C ILE A 143 14.58 10.82 6.87
N SER A 144 14.58 11.42 5.67
CA SER A 144 14.21 10.73 4.44
C SER A 144 15.38 9.91 3.91
N THR A 145 15.10 8.66 3.54
CA THR A 145 16.07 7.77 2.89
C THR A 145 15.78 7.68 1.38
N ILE A 146 16.74 7.18 0.61
CA ILE A 146 16.56 6.92 -0.84
C ILE A 146 15.32 6.04 -1.08
N GLU A 147 15.11 5.07 -0.21
CA GLU A 147 13.95 4.19 -0.23
C GLU A 147 12.61 4.92 -0.15
N ASP A 148 12.51 6.02 0.62
CA ASP A 148 11.26 6.81 0.71
C ASP A 148 10.86 7.40 -0.64
N TYR A 149 11.85 7.87 -1.40
CA TYR A 149 11.64 8.44 -2.73
C TYR A 149 11.38 7.35 -3.75
N LEU A 150 12.08 6.22 -3.68
CA LEU A 150 11.85 5.07 -4.57
C LEU A 150 10.42 4.53 -4.41
N VAL A 151 10.00 4.28 -3.17
CA VAL A 151 8.64 3.76 -2.89
C VAL A 151 7.58 4.76 -3.32
N TRP A 152 7.77 6.05 -3.02
CA TRP A 152 6.85 7.09 -3.48
C TRP A 152 6.75 7.13 -5.01
N THR A 153 7.88 7.09 -5.72
CA THR A 153 7.91 7.13 -7.18
C THR A 153 7.16 5.95 -7.77
N VAL A 154 7.38 4.73 -7.27
CA VAL A 154 6.67 3.55 -7.78
C VAL A 154 5.17 3.65 -7.53
N VAL A 155 4.73 4.03 -6.32
CA VAL A 155 3.30 4.23 -6.03
C VAL A 155 2.70 5.30 -6.93
N PHE A 156 3.37 6.44 -7.07
CA PHE A 156 2.92 7.53 -7.94
C PHE A 156 2.81 7.09 -9.40
N LEU A 157 3.81 6.37 -9.92
CA LEU A 157 3.82 5.90 -11.30
C LEU A 157 2.73 4.85 -11.55
N VAL A 158 2.43 3.96 -10.60
CA VAL A 158 1.30 3.02 -10.72
C VAL A 158 -0.01 3.78 -10.92
N VAL A 159 -0.28 4.77 -10.06
CA VAL A 159 -1.53 5.56 -10.15
C VAL A 159 -1.54 6.41 -11.42
N LEU A 160 -0.42 7.06 -11.75
CA LEU A 160 -0.32 7.95 -12.91
C LEU A 160 -0.51 7.18 -14.20
N THR A 161 0.20 6.07 -14.40
CA THR A 161 0.09 5.26 -15.62
C THR A 161 -1.31 4.68 -15.79
N GLY A 162 -1.99 4.31 -14.71
CA GLY A 162 -3.40 3.87 -14.74
C GLY A 162 -4.33 4.99 -15.20
N TYR A 163 -4.14 6.20 -14.65
CA TYR A 163 -4.88 7.40 -15.04
C TYR A 163 -4.67 7.76 -16.52
N LEU A 164 -3.42 7.71 -17.01
CA LEU A 164 -3.08 7.95 -18.41
C LEU A 164 -3.71 6.91 -19.34
N ALA A 165 -3.71 5.62 -18.94
CA ALA A 165 -4.31 4.54 -19.70
C ALA A 165 -5.84 4.68 -19.79
N TYR A 166 -6.51 5.03 -18.69
CA TYR A 166 -7.96 5.27 -18.66
C TYR A 166 -8.36 6.39 -19.62
N HIS A 167 -7.64 7.51 -19.60
CA HIS A 167 -7.90 8.67 -20.46
C HIS A 167 -7.37 8.56 -21.89
N ARG A 168 -6.78 7.42 -22.28
CA ARG A 168 -6.20 7.20 -23.62
C ARG A 168 -5.17 8.26 -24.02
N LEU A 169 -4.40 8.76 -23.05
CA LEU A 169 -3.40 9.81 -23.28
C LEU A 169 -2.10 9.31 -23.91
N VAL A 170 -1.91 7.99 -23.96
CA VAL A 170 -0.77 7.36 -24.62
C VAL A 170 -1.24 6.45 -25.73
N ASN A 171 -0.67 6.64 -26.92
CA ASN A 171 -0.93 5.84 -28.10
C ASN A 171 0.34 5.09 -28.55
N PRO A 172 0.20 3.83 -29.00
CA PRO A 172 -1.03 3.04 -29.08
C PRO A 172 -1.47 2.52 -27.69
N TYR A 173 -2.77 2.29 -27.48
CA TYR A 173 -3.30 1.89 -26.17
C TYR A 173 -2.62 0.66 -25.50
N PRO A 174 -2.24 -0.41 -26.24
CA PRO A 174 -1.51 -1.52 -25.63
C PRO A 174 -0.23 -1.09 -24.92
N MET A 175 0.44 -0.05 -25.41
CA MET A 175 1.62 0.53 -24.76
C MET A 175 1.23 1.16 -23.42
N ALA A 176 0.16 1.96 -23.38
CA ALA A 176 -0.35 2.61 -22.17
C ALA A 176 -0.72 1.58 -21.08
N LEU A 177 -1.47 0.54 -21.47
CA LEU A 177 -1.90 -0.52 -20.56
C LEU A 177 -0.70 -1.35 -20.09
N GLY A 178 0.20 -1.73 -20.99
CA GLY A 178 1.41 -2.47 -20.64
C GLY A 178 2.30 -1.69 -19.66
N MET A 179 2.42 -0.37 -19.82
CA MET A 179 3.16 0.47 -18.87
C MET A 179 2.53 0.48 -17.48
N HIS A 180 1.19 0.55 -17.40
CA HIS A 180 0.51 0.48 -16.11
C HIS A 180 0.71 -0.88 -15.43
N ILE A 181 0.55 -1.97 -16.16
CA ILE A 181 0.78 -3.33 -15.66
C ILE A 181 2.23 -3.49 -15.19
N LEU A 182 3.21 -3.05 -15.99
CA LEU A 182 4.62 -3.10 -15.61
C LEU A 182 4.92 -2.30 -14.33
N MET A 183 4.33 -1.10 -14.16
CA MET A 183 4.49 -0.35 -12.92
C MET A 183 3.88 -1.10 -11.73
N ALA A 184 2.73 -1.76 -11.91
CA ALA A 184 2.10 -2.59 -10.88
C ALA A 184 2.96 -3.82 -10.55
N GLU A 185 3.59 -4.45 -11.53
CA GLU A 185 4.53 -5.56 -11.35
C GLU A 185 5.77 -5.13 -10.57
N ILE A 186 6.36 -3.99 -10.92
CA ILE A 186 7.48 -3.41 -10.15
C ILE A 186 7.04 -3.15 -8.70
N PHE A 187 5.86 -2.56 -8.50
CA PHE A 187 5.28 -2.38 -7.17
C PHE A 187 5.21 -3.69 -6.39
N LEU A 188 4.67 -4.76 -6.98
CA LEU A 188 4.59 -6.08 -6.36
C LEU A 188 5.97 -6.65 -6.02
N ILE A 189 6.94 -6.55 -6.93
CA ILE A 189 8.30 -7.04 -6.76
C ILE A 189 9.00 -6.36 -5.57
N ILE A 190 8.90 -5.04 -5.45
CA ILE A 190 9.60 -4.30 -4.38
C ILE A 190 8.84 -4.29 -3.05
N LEU A 191 7.53 -4.60 -3.06
CA LEU A 191 6.67 -4.52 -1.89
C LEU A 191 7.25 -5.22 -0.67
N PRO A 192 7.64 -6.52 -0.72
CA PRO A 192 8.08 -7.24 0.47
C PRO A 192 9.47 -6.83 0.99
N PHE A 193 10.24 -6.10 0.18
CA PHE A 193 11.62 -5.70 0.49
C PHE A 193 11.75 -4.24 0.90
N THR A 194 10.64 -3.50 0.93
CA THR A 194 10.65 -2.06 1.22
C THR A 194 9.65 -1.69 2.32
N LYS A 195 9.62 -0.41 2.67
CA LYS A 195 8.63 0.22 3.57
C LYS A 195 7.18 -0.04 3.14
N LEU A 196 6.90 -0.47 1.91
CA LEU A 196 5.56 -0.90 1.47
C LEU A 196 5.03 -2.11 2.22
N THR A 197 5.89 -2.92 2.84
CA THR A 197 5.48 -4.06 3.69
C THR A 197 4.54 -3.64 4.83
N HIS A 198 4.47 -2.34 5.19
CA HIS A 198 3.51 -1.82 6.16
C HIS A 198 2.05 -2.18 5.83
N ILE A 199 1.72 -2.39 4.55
CA ILE A 199 0.40 -2.90 4.12
C ILE A 199 0.00 -4.15 4.91
N PHE A 200 0.97 -5.02 5.23
CA PHE A 200 0.75 -6.23 6.02
C PHE A 200 1.17 -6.06 7.48
N THR A 201 2.33 -5.45 7.73
CA THR A 201 2.92 -5.42 9.08
C THR A 201 2.23 -4.44 10.02
N THR A 202 1.47 -3.46 9.52
CA THR A 202 0.70 -2.54 10.40
C THR A 202 -0.28 -3.31 11.29
N PHE A 203 -0.97 -4.32 10.77
CA PHE A 203 -1.91 -5.13 11.54
C PHE A 203 -1.20 -5.96 12.61
N VAL A 204 -0.12 -6.64 12.23
CA VAL A 204 0.70 -7.46 13.13
C VAL A 204 1.32 -6.62 14.24
N ALA A 205 1.89 -5.46 13.89
CA ALA A 205 2.51 -4.55 14.83
C ALA A 205 1.50 -3.95 15.83
N ARG A 206 0.31 -3.57 15.35
CA ARG A 206 -0.76 -3.04 16.23
C ARG A 206 -1.28 -4.10 17.18
N TRP A 207 -1.57 -5.30 16.68
CA TRP A 207 -2.00 -6.41 17.52
C TRP A 207 -0.97 -6.70 18.60
N TYR A 208 0.30 -6.76 18.22
CA TYR A 208 1.39 -7.00 19.16
C TYR A 208 1.49 -5.94 20.25
N ASN A 209 1.49 -4.65 19.89
CA ASN A 209 1.56 -3.58 20.88
C ASN A 209 0.36 -3.61 21.82
N GLY A 210 -0.85 -3.83 21.27
CA GLY A 210 -2.06 -3.97 22.08
C GLY A 210 -2.01 -5.16 23.04
N ALA A 211 -1.52 -6.32 22.57
CA ALA A 211 -1.33 -7.51 23.38
C ALA A 211 -0.30 -7.29 24.51
N ALA A 212 0.80 -6.59 24.22
CA ALA A 212 1.84 -6.28 25.20
C ALA A 212 1.36 -5.31 26.28
N PHE A 213 0.56 -4.30 25.94
CA PHE A 213 -0.07 -3.41 26.92
C PHE A 213 -1.17 -4.13 27.72
N GLY A 214 -1.99 -4.93 27.03
CA GLY A 214 -3.01 -5.78 27.63
C GLY A 214 -2.45 -6.70 28.71
N ARG A 215 -1.36 -7.42 28.42
CA ARG A 215 -0.66 -8.27 29.41
C ARG A 215 -0.29 -7.52 30.69
N LYS A 216 0.12 -6.25 30.56
CA LYS A 216 0.54 -5.39 31.68
C LYS A 216 -0.64 -4.78 32.43
N GLY A 217 -1.87 -5.00 31.98
CA GLY A 217 -3.07 -4.36 32.54
C GLY A 217 -3.17 -2.87 32.20
N VAL A 218 -2.47 -2.41 31.17
CA VAL A 218 -2.45 -1.00 30.74
C VAL A 218 -3.26 -0.85 29.47
N GLN A 219 -3.98 0.27 29.33
CA GLN A 219 -4.70 0.57 28.09
C GLN A 219 -3.71 0.96 26.99
N SER A 220 -3.91 0.33 25.83
CA SER A 220 -3.14 0.59 24.60
C SER A 220 -3.63 1.81 23.85
#